data_AF-A0A7K1SG82-F1
#
_entry.id   AF-A0A7K1SG82-F1
#
_cell.length_a   1.000
_cell.length_b   1.000
_cell.length_c   1.000
_cell.angle_alpha   90.00
_cell.angle_beta   90.00
_cell.angle_gamma   90.00
#
_symmetry.space_group_name_H-M   'P 1'
#
loop_
_entity.id
_entity.type
_entity.pdbx_description
1 polymer ?
#
loop_
_entity_poly.entity_id
_entity_poly.type
_entity_poly.pdbx_seq_one_letter_code
_entity_poly.pdbx_strand_id
1 'polypeptide(L)'
;MKSKNLVSLFVAAIFLVLAITGLLIYFGQGSHIVDHTHAWFGILFFVAAVFHIVNNWSSLVGYTKNRRTGAIQKEFILPAIVAVVFAAGIGFDVPVFDKLANAGKNLFRGDRPRGGPMEQTKVDSIANAVETAYATAYTKGDTGAIATILPVKTAILTEAGTILSGSDIQKNILKRTTPEVVKTKVDRAEALDDHMILVYGTATNSTATTPSVYTHLLKEQDKKWQIIAAQRAYPAVQ
;
A
#
# COMPACT_ATOMS: atom_id res chain seq x y z
N MET A 1 -35.07 35.24 2.57
CA MET A 1 -35.34 34.08 3.44
C MET A 1 -35.92 32.96 2.59
N LYS A 2 -35.19 31.86 2.33
CA LYS A 2 -35.75 30.56 1.83
C LYS A 2 -34.74 29.44 1.58
N SER A 3 -33.43 29.68 1.63
CA SER A 3 -32.45 28.61 1.37
C SER A 3 -31.94 27.88 2.63
N LYS A 4 -32.26 28.31 3.86
CA LYS A 4 -31.75 27.66 5.08
C LYS A 4 -32.07 26.16 5.10
N ASN A 5 -33.29 25.80 4.74
CA ASN A 5 -33.72 24.39 4.68
C ASN A 5 -32.99 23.64 3.55
N LEU A 6 -32.76 24.28 2.40
CA LEU A 6 -32.02 23.70 1.29
C LEU A 6 -30.55 23.44 1.65
N VAL A 7 -29.92 24.41 2.32
CA VAL A 7 -28.53 24.30 2.80
C VAL A 7 -28.40 23.19 3.84
N SER A 8 -29.32 23.12 4.79
CA SER A 8 -29.35 22.03 5.77
C SER A 8 -29.57 20.66 5.12
N LEU A 9 -30.48 20.56 4.13
CA LEU A 9 -30.73 19.31 3.40
C LEU A 9 -29.51 18.89 2.58
N PHE A 10 -28.81 19.86 1.98
CA PHE A 10 -27.59 19.61 1.22
C PHE A 10 -26.45 19.12 2.13
N VAL A 11 -26.25 19.77 3.28
CA VAL A 11 -25.29 19.31 4.30
C VAL A 11 -25.63 17.90 4.78
N ALA A 12 -26.92 17.60 5.00
CA ALA A 12 -27.36 16.26 5.40
C ALA A 12 -27.08 15.19 4.34
N ALA A 13 -27.32 15.51 3.06
CA ALA A 13 -27.03 14.59 1.95
C ALA A 13 -25.52 14.32 1.82
N ILE A 14 -24.69 15.36 1.90
CA ILE A 14 -23.22 15.20 1.88
C ILE A 14 -22.74 14.39 3.09
N PHE A 15 -23.27 14.70 4.27
CA PHE A 15 -22.94 13.97 5.50
C PHE A 15 -23.29 12.48 5.37
N LEU A 16 -24.42 12.13 4.75
CA LEU A 16 -24.79 10.74 4.53
C LEU A 16 -23.77 10.01 3.65
N VAL A 17 -23.32 10.63 2.56
CA VAL A 17 -22.28 10.05 1.69
C VAL A 17 -20.97 9.88 2.46
N LEU A 18 -20.56 10.90 3.24
CA LEU A 18 -19.37 10.83 4.08
C LEU A 18 -19.45 9.74 5.15
N ALA A 19 -20.60 9.60 5.81
CA ALA A 19 -20.81 8.60 6.83
C ALA A 19 -20.72 7.18 6.24
N ILE A 20 -21.39 6.92 5.11
CA ILE A 20 -21.34 5.62 4.45
C ILE A 20 -19.92 5.31 3.97
N THR A 21 -19.29 6.23 3.24
CA THR A 21 -17.93 6.01 2.73
C THR A 21 -16.90 5.91 3.86
N GLY A 22 -17.02 6.71 4.92
CA GLY A 22 -16.17 6.64 6.10
C GLY A 22 -16.30 5.31 6.85
N LEU A 23 -17.52 4.78 6.98
CA LEU A 23 -17.74 3.44 7.55
C LEU A 23 -17.14 2.34 6.67
N LEU A 24 -17.31 2.41 5.34
CA LEU A 24 -16.68 1.46 4.42
C LEU A 24 -15.16 1.46 4.57
N ILE A 25 -14.53 2.64 4.64
CA ILE A 25 -13.08 2.78 4.86
C ILE A 25 -12.69 2.22 6.23
N TYR A 26 -13.44 2.56 7.28
CA TYR A 26 -13.20 2.11 8.64
C TYR A 26 -13.26 0.57 8.77
N PHE A 27 -14.18 -0.07 8.06
CA PHE A 27 -14.29 -1.53 8.01
C PHE A 27 -13.33 -2.19 6.99
N GLY A 28 -12.48 -1.41 6.32
CA GLY A 28 -11.50 -1.92 5.36
C GLY A 28 -12.09 -2.33 4.01
N GLN A 29 -13.31 -1.89 3.70
CA GLN A 29 -13.99 -2.06 2.41
C GLN A 29 -13.84 -0.85 1.48
N GLY A 30 -12.93 0.07 1.80
CA GLY A 30 -12.60 1.22 0.94
C GLY A 30 -11.90 0.76 -0.35
N SER A 31 -12.54 0.98 -1.49
CA SER A 31 -11.87 0.91 -2.79
C SER A 31 -11.29 2.29 -3.15
N HIS A 32 -10.42 2.35 -4.15
CA HIS A 32 -9.89 3.62 -4.66
C HIS A 32 -11.01 4.64 -4.98
N ILE A 33 -12.15 4.18 -5.48
CA ILE A 33 -13.32 5.04 -5.75
C ILE A 33 -13.94 5.55 -4.45
N VAL A 34 -14.07 4.70 -3.43
CA VAL A 34 -14.63 5.07 -2.12
C VAL A 34 -13.74 6.09 -1.43
N ASP A 35 -12.42 5.88 -1.43
CA ASP A 35 -11.44 6.78 -0.82
C ASP A 35 -11.47 8.15 -1.47
N HIS A 36 -11.45 8.20 -2.81
CA HIS A 36 -11.57 9.44 -3.57
C HIS A 36 -12.91 10.13 -3.34
N THR A 37 -14.02 9.37 -3.31
CA THR A 37 -15.35 9.93 -3.04
C THR A 37 -15.39 10.55 -1.65
N HIS A 38 -14.87 9.87 -0.63
CA HIS A 38 -14.83 10.38 0.74
C HIS A 38 -14.02 11.67 0.83
N ALA A 39 -12.81 11.69 0.25
CA ALA A 39 -11.95 12.87 0.29
C ALA A 39 -12.60 14.09 -0.38
N TRP A 40 -13.15 13.93 -1.59
CA TRP A 40 -13.80 15.02 -2.32
C TRP A 40 -15.10 15.49 -1.67
N PHE A 41 -15.93 14.56 -1.17
CA PHE A 41 -17.10 14.92 -0.38
C PHE A 41 -16.73 15.59 0.94
N GLY A 42 -15.54 15.31 1.50
CA GLY A 42 -15.01 15.97 2.70
C GLY A 42 -14.73 17.44 2.46
N ILE A 43 -14.09 17.75 1.32
CA ILE A 43 -13.87 19.14 0.87
C ILE A 43 -15.21 19.84 0.65
N LEU A 44 -16.15 19.18 -0.04
CA LEU A 44 -17.48 19.73 -0.28
C LEU A 44 -18.25 19.97 1.03
N PHE A 45 -18.14 19.04 1.98
CA PHE A 45 -18.76 19.15 3.29
C PHE A 45 -18.20 20.33 4.08
N PHE A 46 -16.88 20.55 4.05
CA PHE A 46 -16.27 21.70 4.72
C PHE A 46 -16.86 23.02 4.20
N VAL A 47 -16.93 23.20 2.88
CA VAL A 47 -17.51 24.40 2.26
C VAL A 47 -19.00 24.54 2.64
N ALA A 48 -19.77 23.46 2.54
CA ALA A 48 -21.18 23.46 2.89
C ALA A 48 -21.41 23.74 4.39
N ALA A 49 -20.56 23.23 5.28
CA ALA A 49 -20.62 23.44 6.72
C ALA A 49 -20.32 24.90 7.09
N VAL A 50 -19.30 25.52 6.46
CA VAL A 50 -19.04 26.96 6.65
C VAL A 50 -20.27 27.78 6.26
N PHE A 51 -20.85 27.52 5.08
CA PHE A 51 -22.06 28.22 4.64
C PHE A 51 -23.25 27.98 5.57
N HIS A 52 -23.41 26.74 6.07
CA HIS A 52 -24.44 26.39 7.02
C HIS A 52 -24.29 27.12 8.36
N ILE A 53 -23.07 27.18 8.91
CA ILE A 53 -22.77 27.88 10.16
C ILE A 53 -23.06 29.38 10.03
N VAL A 54 -22.58 30.02 8.96
CA VAL A 54 -22.81 31.46 8.72
C VAL A 54 -24.31 31.75 8.61
N ASN A 55 -25.07 30.93 7.86
CA ASN A 55 -26.51 31.12 7.68
C ASN A 55 -27.35 30.84 8.94
N ASN A 56 -26.81 30.08 9.88
CA ASN A 56 -27.49 29.66 11.12
C ASN A 56 -26.80 30.17 12.38
N TRP A 57 -25.94 31.20 12.27
CA TRP A 57 -25.13 31.72 13.35
C TRP A 57 -25.95 32.14 14.58
N SER A 58 -27.08 32.84 14.35
CA SER A 58 -27.97 33.27 15.44
C SER A 58 -28.59 32.11 16.20
N SER A 59 -28.89 31.00 15.53
CA SER A 59 -29.39 29.78 16.16
C SER A 59 -28.30 29.12 16.99
N LEU A 60 -27.09 28.97 16.45
CA LEU A 60 -25.94 28.39 17.15
C LEU A 60 -25.63 29.14 18.46
N VAL A 61 -25.49 30.47 18.41
CA VAL A 61 -25.24 31.29 19.61
C VAL A 61 -26.37 31.15 20.63
N GLY A 62 -27.61 30.99 20.17
CA GLY A 62 -28.78 30.76 21.03
C GLY A 62 -28.75 29.43 21.79
N TYR A 63 -28.13 28.39 21.22
CA TYR A 63 -27.91 27.10 21.89
C TYR A 63 -26.66 27.09 22.76
N THR A 64 -25.64 27.88 22.41
CA THR A 64 -24.40 27.94 23.19
C THR A 64 -24.56 28.79 24.45
N LYS A 65 -25.39 29.84 24.44
CA LYS A 65 -25.50 30.82 25.54
C LYS A 65 -26.90 30.85 26.15
N ASN A 66 -26.99 30.82 27.47
CA ASN A 66 -28.25 31.01 28.18
C ASN A 66 -28.72 32.47 27.99
N ARG A 67 -29.93 32.66 27.46
CA ARG A 67 -30.48 34.00 27.17
C ARG A 67 -30.72 34.87 28.41
N ARG A 68 -30.89 34.28 29.60
CA ARG A 68 -31.13 35.02 30.86
C ARG A 68 -29.86 35.33 31.63
N THR A 69 -28.91 34.40 31.67
CA THR A 69 -27.70 34.53 32.51
C THR A 69 -26.43 34.84 31.70
N GLY A 70 -26.47 34.69 30.39
CA GLY A 70 -25.31 34.85 29.52
C GLY A 70 -24.22 33.77 29.69
N ALA A 71 -24.43 32.77 30.55
CA ALA A 71 -23.50 31.67 30.73
C ALA A 71 -23.53 30.69 29.55
N ILE A 72 -22.41 29.98 29.31
CA ILE A 72 -22.36 28.89 28.34
C ILE A 72 -23.20 27.71 28.84
N GLN A 73 -24.03 27.16 27.97
CA GLN A 73 -24.88 26.02 28.28
C GLN A 73 -24.03 24.75 28.46
N LYS A 74 -24.33 23.94 29.49
CA LYS A 74 -23.58 22.71 29.79
C LYS A 74 -23.67 21.70 28.64
N GLU A 75 -24.78 21.76 27.92
CA GLU A 75 -25.11 21.01 26.72
C GLU A 75 -24.13 21.29 25.56
N PHE A 76 -23.47 22.45 25.55
CA PHE A 76 -22.41 22.77 24.59
C PHE A 76 -21.03 22.33 25.09
N ILE A 77 -20.79 22.41 26.41
CA ILE A 77 -19.50 22.11 27.02
C ILE A 77 -19.13 20.64 26.79
N LEU A 78 -20.06 19.71 27.01
CA LEU A 78 -19.78 18.28 26.89
C LEU A 78 -19.35 17.88 25.46
N PRO A 79 -20.10 18.20 24.38
CA PRO A 79 -19.66 17.95 23.01
C PRO A 79 -18.33 18.61 22.66
N ALA A 80 -18.09 19.85 23.14
CA ALA A 80 -16.84 20.55 22.89
C ALA A 80 -15.64 19.83 23.53
N ILE A 81 -15.78 19.38 24.79
CA ILE A 81 -14.74 18.60 25.47
C ILE A 81 -14.48 17.29 24.73
N VAL A 82 -15.53 16.55 24.35
CA VAL A 82 -15.38 15.30 23.61
C VAL A 82 -14.63 15.52 22.29
N ALA A 83 -14.99 16.56 21.52
CA ALA A 83 -14.32 16.90 20.28
C ALA A 83 -12.83 17.23 20.49
N VAL A 84 -12.50 18.02 21.52
CA VAL A 84 -11.12 18.37 21.86
C VAL A 84 -10.33 17.14 22.28
N VAL A 85 -10.90 16.25 23.10
CA VAL A 85 -10.23 15.01 23.54
C VAL A 85 -9.95 14.09 22.35
N PHE A 86 -10.89 13.91 21.44
CA PHE A 86 -10.68 13.13 20.22
C PHE A 86 -9.61 13.75 19.32
N ALA A 87 -9.70 15.07 19.06
CA ALA A 87 -8.75 15.76 18.21
C ALA A 87 -7.31 15.72 18.78
N ALA A 88 -7.16 15.98 20.08
CA ALA A 88 -5.86 15.91 20.75
C ALA A 88 -5.34 14.46 20.80
N GLY A 89 -6.20 13.50 21.16
CA GLY A 89 -5.81 12.10 21.25
C GLY A 89 -5.36 11.48 19.93
N ILE A 90 -6.01 11.86 18.82
CA ILE A 90 -5.58 11.48 17.46
C ILE A 90 -4.30 12.26 17.08
N GLY A 91 -4.24 13.56 17.35
CA GLY A 91 -3.11 14.41 16.97
C GLY A 91 -1.79 14.09 17.72
N PHE A 92 -1.89 13.58 18.94
CA PHE A 92 -0.74 13.13 19.76
C PHE A 92 -0.50 11.62 19.71
N ASP A 93 -1.14 10.90 18.78
CA ASP A 93 -0.91 9.48 18.54
C ASP A 93 -1.10 8.59 19.80
N VAL A 94 -2.15 8.88 20.58
CA VAL A 94 -2.40 8.15 21.82
C VAL A 94 -2.85 6.71 21.48
N PRO A 95 -2.24 5.65 22.07
CA PRO A 95 -2.42 4.26 21.63
C PRO A 95 -3.87 3.73 21.60
N VAL A 96 -4.77 4.32 22.37
CA VAL A 96 -6.19 3.93 22.37
C VAL A 96 -6.86 4.27 21.04
N PHE A 97 -6.51 5.39 20.40
CA PHE A 97 -7.10 5.82 19.14
C PHE A 97 -6.63 4.95 17.98
N ASP A 98 -5.39 4.49 18.00
CA ASP A 98 -4.89 3.49 17.06
C ASP A 98 -5.65 2.15 17.16
N LYS A 99 -5.86 1.67 18.38
CA LYS A 99 -6.65 0.45 18.60
C LYS A 99 -8.07 0.62 18.10
N LEU A 100 -8.71 1.76 18.38
CA LEU A 100 -10.05 2.07 17.90
C LEU A 100 -10.10 2.18 16.37
N ALA A 101 -9.17 2.92 15.75
CA ALA A 101 -9.09 3.09 14.30
C ALA A 101 -8.93 1.76 13.55
N ASN A 102 -8.24 0.80 14.16
CA ASN A 102 -8.05 -0.53 13.58
C ASN A 102 -9.10 -1.57 14.02
N ALA A 103 -9.92 -1.28 15.03
CA ALA A 103 -10.94 -2.21 15.52
C ALA A 103 -12.00 -2.54 14.45
N GLY A 104 -12.47 -1.53 13.70
CA GLY A 104 -13.41 -1.72 12.59
C GLY A 104 -12.85 -2.63 11.51
N LYS A 105 -11.59 -2.40 11.13
CA LYS A 105 -10.86 -3.27 10.21
C LYS A 105 -10.85 -4.68 10.78
N ASN A 106 -10.42 -4.89 12.02
CA ASN A 106 -10.33 -6.23 12.62
C ASN A 106 -11.67 -6.97 12.69
N LEU A 107 -12.79 -6.26 12.94
CA LEU A 107 -14.13 -6.84 13.06
C LEU A 107 -14.61 -7.51 11.76
N PHE A 108 -14.38 -6.88 10.61
CA PHE A 108 -14.77 -7.42 9.31
C PHE A 108 -13.66 -8.21 8.61
N ARG A 109 -12.42 -8.09 9.10
CA ARG A 109 -11.24 -8.70 8.50
C ARG A 109 -10.99 -10.12 9.03
N GLY A 110 -11.51 -10.50 10.21
CA GLY A 110 -11.14 -11.78 10.86
C GLY A 110 -9.63 -11.86 11.10
N ASP A 111 -9.09 -13.03 11.48
CA ASP A 111 -7.64 -13.29 11.57
C ASP A 111 -6.95 -13.31 10.19
N ARG A 112 -7.26 -12.34 9.32
CA ARG A 112 -6.65 -12.21 8.00
C ARG A 112 -5.57 -11.13 8.04
N PRO A 113 -4.31 -11.48 7.74
CA PRO A 113 -3.23 -10.53 7.55
C PRO A 113 -3.60 -9.52 6.45
N ARG A 114 -2.88 -8.39 6.41
CA ARG A 114 -3.06 -7.31 5.44
C ARG A 114 -3.11 -7.82 3.99
N GLY A 115 -4.32 -7.94 3.43
CA GLY A 115 -4.57 -8.33 2.02
C GLY A 115 -4.17 -9.77 1.80
N GLY A 116 -5.12 -10.69 1.59
CA GLY A 116 -4.76 -12.07 1.32
C GLY A 116 -3.89 -12.11 0.06
N PRO A 117 -2.58 -12.41 0.14
CA PRO A 117 -1.76 -12.56 -1.04
C PRO A 117 -2.27 -13.77 -1.82
N MET A 118 -1.88 -13.94 -3.07
CA MET A 118 -1.99 -15.24 -3.74
C MET A 118 -1.68 -16.37 -2.75
N GLU A 119 -2.46 -17.44 -2.84
CA GLU A 119 -2.27 -18.63 -2.00
C GLU A 119 -0.79 -19.04 -1.98
N GLN A 120 -0.22 -19.32 -0.81
CA GLN A 120 1.23 -19.41 -0.64
C GLN A 120 1.84 -20.49 -1.55
N THR A 121 1.17 -21.62 -1.78
CA THR A 121 1.69 -22.63 -2.71
C THR A 121 1.72 -22.12 -4.16
N LYS A 122 0.79 -21.26 -4.56
CA LYS A 122 0.84 -20.54 -5.84
C LYS A 122 2.01 -19.56 -5.88
N VAL A 123 2.26 -18.81 -4.81
CA VAL A 123 3.42 -17.89 -4.70
C VAL A 123 4.73 -18.64 -4.85
N ASP A 124 4.89 -19.71 -4.08
CA ASP A 124 6.09 -20.56 -4.10
C ASP A 124 6.27 -21.21 -5.49
N SER A 125 5.19 -21.67 -6.11
CA SER A 125 5.21 -22.24 -7.46
C SER A 125 5.67 -21.21 -8.50
N ILE A 126 5.12 -19.99 -8.48
CA ILE A 126 5.52 -18.90 -9.39
C ILE A 126 6.99 -18.53 -9.17
N ALA A 127 7.40 -18.32 -7.92
CA ALA A 127 8.77 -17.95 -7.59
C ALA A 127 9.77 -19.00 -8.08
N ASN A 128 9.53 -20.28 -7.78
CA ASN A 128 10.40 -21.37 -8.24
C ASN A 128 10.43 -21.48 -9.76
N ALA A 129 9.29 -21.34 -10.44
CA ALA A 129 9.23 -21.40 -11.89
C ALA A 129 10.03 -20.27 -12.56
N VAL A 130 9.86 -19.03 -12.09
CA VAL A 130 10.57 -17.86 -12.63
C VAL A 130 12.08 -17.96 -12.38
N GLU A 131 12.49 -18.31 -11.16
CA GLU A 131 13.91 -18.43 -10.80
C GLU A 131 14.61 -19.58 -11.55
N THR A 132 13.91 -20.71 -11.72
CA THR A 132 14.42 -21.84 -12.51
C THR A 132 14.56 -21.48 -13.97
N ALA A 133 13.57 -20.77 -14.53
CA ALA A 133 13.61 -20.31 -15.91
C ALA A 133 14.74 -19.29 -16.13
N TYR A 134 14.95 -18.36 -15.19
CA TYR A 134 16.06 -17.41 -15.22
C TYR A 134 17.41 -18.13 -15.18
N ALA A 135 17.63 -19.03 -14.21
CA ALA A 135 18.88 -19.78 -14.07
C ALA A 135 19.18 -20.64 -15.30
N THR A 136 18.15 -21.26 -15.89
CA THR A 136 18.26 -22.06 -17.10
C THR A 136 18.63 -21.20 -18.31
N ALA A 137 17.94 -20.08 -18.52
CA ALA A 137 18.19 -19.19 -19.64
C ALA A 137 19.59 -18.56 -19.55
N TYR A 138 20.00 -18.17 -18.34
CA TYR A 138 21.34 -17.66 -18.06
C TYR A 138 22.43 -18.69 -18.34
N THR A 139 22.26 -19.92 -17.85
CA THR A 139 23.23 -21.02 -18.04
C THR A 139 23.38 -21.39 -19.53
N LYS A 140 22.28 -21.37 -20.28
CA LYS A 140 22.29 -21.66 -21.73
C LYS A 140 22.79 -20.49 -22.58
N GLY A 141 22.93 -19.30 -22.00
CA GLY A 141 23.20 -18.08 -22.75
C GLY A 141 22.06 -17.66 -23.68
N ASP A 142 20.82 -18.08 -23.39
CA ASP A 142 19.65 -17.76 -24.22
C ASP A 142 19.14 -16.36 -23.90
N THR A 143 19.63 -15.37 -24.64
CA THR A 143 19.23 -13.97 -24.45
C THR A 143 17.77 -13.71 -24.79
N GLY A 144 17.15 -14.52 -25.65
CA GLY A 144 15.73 -14.41 -25.97
C GLY A 144 14.88 -14.80 -24.76
N ALA A 145 15.15 -15.97 -24.16
CA ALA A 145 14.49 -16.40 -22.93
C ALA A 145 14.75 -15.43 -21.77
N ILE A 146 15.98 -14.92 -21.62
CA ILE A 146 16.27 -13.89 -20.61
C ILE A 146 15.45 -12.63 -20.82
N ALA A 147 15.32 -12.12 -22.05
CA ALA A 147 14.53 -10.92 -22.31
C ALA A 147 13.05 -11.08 -21.94
N THR A 148 12.52 -12.32 -21.96
CA THR A 148 11.14 -12.60 -21.54
C THR A 148 10.95 -12.61 -20.02
N ILE A 149 11.98 -12.95 -19.24
CA ILE A 149 11.93 -13.08 -17.78
C ILE A 149 12.47 -11.83 -17.09
N LEU A 150 13.49 -11.21 -17.68
CA LEU A 150 14.23 -10.05 -17.20
C LEU A 150 14.17 -8.95 -18.27
N PRO A 151 13.09 -8.13 -18.28
CA PRO A 151 12.93 -7.04 -19.22
C PRO A 151 14.13 -6.11 -19.29
N VAL A 152 14.35 -5.46 -20.44
CA VAL A 152 15.52 -4.60 -20.68
C VAL A 152 15.66 -3.44 -19.69
N LYS A 153 14.54 -3.00 -19.08
CA LYS A 153 14.49 -1.91 -18.10
C LYS A 153 14.65 -2.36 -16.65
N THR A 154 14.79 -3.65 -16.39
CA THR A 154 14.96 -4.17 -15.03
C THR A 154 16.23 -3.59 -14.42
N ALA A 155 16.11 -3.01 -13.23
CA ALA A 155 17.25 -2.51 -12.47
C ALA A 155 17.85 -3.64 -11.61
N ILE A 156 19.16 -3.79 -11.68
CA ILE A 156 19.89 -4.90 -11.06
C ILE A 156 21.06 -4.33 -10.27
N LEU A 157 21.00 -4.42 -8.94
CA LEU A 157 22.13 -4.10 -8.08
C LEU A 157 23.01 -5.35 -7.95
N THR A 158 24.24 -5.28 -8.44
CA THR A 158 25.21 -6.38 -8.34
C THR A 158 25.88 -6.43 -6.97
N GLU A 159 26.57 -7.54 -6.70
CA GLU A 159 27.37 -7.74 -5.50
C GLU A 159 28.48 -6.68 -5.34
N ALA A 160 28.93 -6.08 -6.45
CA ALA A 160 29.91 -5.01 -6.49
C ALA A 160 29.32 -3.61 -6.22
N GLY A 161 28.00 -3.51 -5.99
CA GLY A 161 27.32 -2.23 -5.79
C GLY A 161 27.02 -1.47 -7.08
N THR A 162 27.22 -2.10 -8.25
CA THR A 162 26.93 -1.48 -9.55
C THR A 162 25.48 -1.72 -9.94
N ILE A 163 24.82 -0.69 -10.49
CA ILE A 163 23.48 -0.84 -11.06
C ILE A 163 23.61 -1.17 -12.55
N LEU A 164 23.07 -2.32 -12.95
CA LEU A 164 22.96 -2.77 -14.33
C LEU A 164 21.49 -2.77 -14.78
N SER A 165 21.27 -2.61 -16.08
CA SER A 165 19.97 -2.87 -16.69
C SER A 165 19.85 -4.34 -17.14
N GLY A 166 18.63 -4.81 -17.34
CA GLY A 166 18.39 -6.12 -17.97
C GLY A 166 19.06 -6.25 -19.35
N SER A 167 19.19 -5.13 -20.09
CA SER A 167 19.91 -5.10 -21.37
C SER A 167 21.42 -5.33 -21.21
N ASP A 168 22.01 -4.85 -20.11
CA ASP A 168 23.44 -5.03 -19.83
C ASP A 168 23.74 -6.49 -19.49
N ILE A 169 22.85 -7.16 -18.77
CA ILE A 169 22.95 -8.61 -18.52
C ILE A 169 22.96 -9.39 -19.83
N GLN A 170 22.03 -9.11 -20.74
CA GLN A 170 21.97 -9.78 -22.05
C GLN A 170 23.26 -9.57 -22.85
N LYS A 171 23.77 -8.34 -22.90
CA LYS A 171 25.05 -8.03 -23.57
C LYS A 171 26.23 -8.74 -22.91
N ASN A 172 26.27 -8.80 -21.58
CA ASN A 172 27.34 -9.47 -20.85
C ASN A 172 27.34 -10.97 -21.11
N ILE A 173 26.17 -11.58 -21.25
CA ILE A 173 26.01 -12.99 -21.60
C ILE A 173 26.56 -13.28 -23.01
N LEU A 174 26.24 -12.44 -23.99
CA LEU A 174 26.75 -12.58 -25.36
C LEU A 174 28.27 -12.43 -25.46
N LYS A 175 28.89 -11.67 -24.53
CA LYS A 175 30.33 -11.46 -24.48
C LYS A 175 31.09 -12.59 -23.75
N ARG A 176 30.40 -13.58 -23.18
CA ARG A 176 31.05 -14.65 -22.43
C ARG A 176 31.85 -15.55 -23.35
N THR A 177 33.09 -15.79 -22.94
CA THR A 177 33.99 -16.76 -23.58
C THR A 177 33.99 -18.11 -22.86
N THR A 178 33.53 -18.15 -21.60
CA THR A 178 33.45 -19.35 -20.77
C THR A 178 32.00 -19.64 -20.36
N PRO A 179 31.54 -20.90 -20.46
CA PRO A 179 30.24 -21.30 -19.94
C PRO A 179 30.14 -21.04 -18.43
N GLU A 180 29.05 -20.40 -18.02
CA GLU A 180 28.79 -20.04 -16.62
C GLU A 180 27.48 -20.70 -16.20
N VAL A 181 27.55 -21.64 -15.26
CA VAL A 181 26.38 -22.37 -14.75
C VAL A 181 25.88 -21.68 -13.50
N VAL A 182 24.65 -21.19 -13.55
CA VAL A 182 23.96 -20.60 -12.39
C VAL A 182 22.92 -21.57 -11.87
N LYS A 183 22.92 -21.77 -10.56
CA LYS A 183 21.85 -22.48 -9.84
C LYS A 183 21.25 -21.54 -8.82
N THR A 184 19.93 -21.46 -8.78
CA THR A 184 19.17 -20.68 -7.81
C THR A 184 18.39 -21.61 -6.89
N LYS A 185 18.20 -21.17 -5.65
CA LYS A 185 17.32 -21.80 -4.67
C LYS A 185 16.48 -20.71 -4.04
N VAL A 186 15.16 -20.84 -4.17
CA VAL A 186 14.23 -19.97 -3.46
C VAL A 186 14.23 -20.37 -1.99
N ASP A 187 14.58 -19.43 -1.12
CA ASP A 187 14.57 -19.63 0.34
C ASP A 187 13.27 -19.12 0.95
N ARG A 188 12.71 -18.04 0.41
CA ARG A 188 11.41 -17.46 0.82
C ARG A 188 10.80 -16.68 -0.32
N ALA A 189 9.48 -16.76 -0.49
CA ALA A 189 8.73 -15.91 -1.42
C ALA A 189 7.46 -15.39 -0.74
N GLU A 190 7.13 -14.13 -0.99
CA GLU A 190 5.99 -13.46 -0.37
C GLU A 190 5.26 -12.61 -1.40
N ALA A 191 3.94 -12.80 -1.54
CA ALA A 191 3.17 -11.89 -2.36
C ALA A 191 2.95 -10.56 -1.63
N LEU A 192 3.29 -9.47 -2.32
CA LEU A 192 3.01 -8.11 -1.87
C LEU A 192 1.58 -7.70 -2.22
N ASP A 193 1.07 -8.23 -3.34
CA ASP A 193 -0.31 -8.18 -3.80
C ASP A 193 -0.57 -9.32 -4.82
N ASP A 194 -1.70 -9.28 -5.54
CA ASP A 194 -2.08 -10.31 -6.54
C ASP A 194 -1.18 -10.36 -7.79
N HIS A 195 -0.38 -9.32 -8.03
CA HIS A 195 0.46 -9.15 -9.23
C HIS A 195 1.93 -8.87 -8.90
N MET A 196 2.34 -8.93 -7.64
CA MET A 196 3.71 -8.70 -7.19
C MET A 196 4.15 -9.71 -6.15
N ILE A 197 5.33 -10.30 -6.36
CA ILE A 197 5.95 -11.25 -5.43
C ILE A 197 7.37 -10.79 -5.13
N LEU A 198 7.72 -10.75 -3.85
CA LEU A 198 9.09 -10.56 -3.38
C LEU A 198 9.73 -11.93 -3.12
N VAL A 199 10.85 -12.20 -3.77
CA VAL A 199 11.56 -13.48 -3.70
C VAL A 199 12.93 -13.26 -3.08
N TYR A 200 13.27 -14.10 -2.11
CA TYR A 200 14.58 -14.21 -1.51
C TYR A 200 15.15 -15.60 -1.81
N GLY A 201 16.43 -15.64 -2.14
CA GLY A 201 17.08 -16.91 -2.38
C GLY A 201 18.59 -16.84 -2.39
N THR A 202 19.18 -17.99 -2.68
CA THR A 202 20.62 -18.20 -2.80
C THR A 202 20.96 -18.60 -4.22
N ALA A 203 22.00 -18.00 -4.76
CA ALA A 203 22.54 -18.29 -6.08
C ALA A 203 23.96 -18.83 -5.95
N THR A 204 24.26 -19.89 -6.69
CA THR A 204 25.62 -20.40 -6.87
C THR A 204 26.00 -20.31 -8.33
N ASN A 205 27.27 -20.02 -8.56
CA ASN A 205 27.83 -19.80 -9.88
C ASN A 205 29.07 -20.66 -10.04
N SER A 206 29.20 -21.40 -11.14
CA SER A 206 30.37 -22.24 -11.40
C SER A 206 31.70 -21.47 -11.42
N THR A 207 31.68 -20.16 -11.58
CA THR A 207 32.87 -19.30 -11.59
C THR A 207 33.12 -18.57 -10.26
N ALA A 208 32.17 -18.60 -9.32
CA ALA A 208 32.29 -17.92 -8.03
C ALA A 208 32.50 -18.94 -6.89
N THR A 209 33.43 -18.64 -5.99
CA THR A 209 33.74 -19.50 -4.83
C THR A 209 32.73 -19.36 -3.69
N THR A 210 31.99 -18.26 -3.67
CA THR A 210 31.05 -17.92 -2.58
C THR A 210 29.63 -17.81 -3.15
N PRO A 211 28.64 -18.49 -2.57
CA PRO A 211 27.23 -18.28 -2.93
C PRO A 211 26.85 -16.82 -2.69
N SER A 212 26.04 -16.24 -3.58
CA SER A 212 25.41 -14.94 -3.33
C SER A 212 23.97 -15.13 -2.84
N VAL A 213 23.49 -14.18 -2.05
CA VAL A 213 22.08 -14.03 -1.73
C VAL A 213 21.46 -13.06 -2.72
N TYR A 214 20.22 -13.31 -3.12
CA TYR A 214 19.50 -12.43 -4.02
C TYR A 214 18.12 -12.06 -3.47
N THR A 215 17.66 -10.89 -3.91
CA THR A 215 16.30 -10.42 -3.72
C THR A 215 15.76 -9.99 -5.08
N HIS A 216 14.70 -10.65 -5.55
CA HIS A 216 14.04 -10.34 -6.81
C HIS A 216 12.62 -9.88 -6.55
N LEU A 217 12.21 -8.81 -7.24
CA LEU A 217 10.83 -8.38 -7.27
C LEU A 217 10.20 -8.85 -8.58
N LEU A 218 9.23 -9.74 -8.46
CA LEU A 218 8.45 -10.24 -9.58
C LEU A 218 7.20 -9.41 -9.75
N LYS A 219 6.83 -9.16 -11.00
CA LYS A 219 5.56 -8.55 -11.36
C LYS A 219 4.91 -9.32 -12.50
N GLU A 220 3.59 -9.50 -12.40
CA GLU A 220 2.81 -10.02 -13.51
C GLU A 220 2.56 -8.92 -14.54
N GLN A 221 3.00 -9.15 -15.78
CA GLN A 221 2.76 -8.29 -16.93
C GLN A 221 2.33 -9.17 -18.11
N ASP A 222 1.22 -8.83 -18.76
CA ASP A 222 0.68 -9.60 -19.88
C ASP A 222 0.52 -11.10 -19.60
N LYS A 223 0.06 -11.45 -18.38
CA LYS A 223 -0.10 -12.83 -17.88
C LYS A 223 1.23 -13.61 -17.78
N LYS A 224 2.36 -12.92 -17.72
CA LYS A 224 3.69 -13.50 -17.52
C LYS A 224 4.35 -12.87 -16.31
N TRP A 225 5.00 -13.68 -15.51
CA TRP A 225 5.77 -13.22 -14.36
C TRP A 225 7.18 -12.87 -14.77
N GLN A 226 7.60 -11.64 -14.42
CA GLN A 226 8.88 -11.08 -14.83
C GLN A 226 9.60 -10.47 -13.64
N ILE A 227 10.93 -10.57 -13.61
CA ILE A 227 11.80 -9.91 -12.65
C ILE A 227 11.93 -8.44 -13.05
N ILE A 228 11.32 -7.53 -12.30
CA ILE A 228 11.32 -6.09 -12.57
C ILE A 228 12.39 -5.32 -11.77
N ALA A 229 12.88 -5.92 -10.69
CA ALA A 229 14.04 -5.45 -9.95
C ALA A 229 14.79 -6.65 -9.37
N ALA A 230 16.11 -6.55 -9.32
CA ALA A 230 16.96 -7.57 -8.72
C ALA A 230 18.07 -6.92 -7.89
N GLN A 231 18.43 -7.58 -6.79
CA GLN A 231 19.58 -7.24 -5.98
C GLN A 231 20.33 -8.53 -5.67
N ARG A 232 21.66 -8.46 -5.72
CA ARG A 232 22.54 -9.52 -5.26
C ARG A 232 23.56 -8.97 -4.28
N ALA A 233 23.90 -9.78 -3.29
CA ALA A 233 24.94 -9.48 -2.33
C ALA A 233 25.67 -10.77 -1.94
N TYR A 234 26.93 -10.64 -1.52
CA TYR A 234 27.56 -11.73 -0.77
C TYR A 234 26.96 -11.77 0.63
N PRO A 235 26.70 -12.96 1.20
CA PRO A 235 26.32 -13.07 2.60
C PRO A 235 27.41 -12.39 3.43
N ALA A 236 27.02 -11.51 4.34
CA ALA A 236 27.97 -10.86 5.24
C ALA A 236 28.73 -11.96 5.98
N VAL A 237 30.06 -11.92 5.91
CA VAL A 237 30.92 -12.75 6.76
C VAL A 237 30.61 -12.32 8.19
N GLN A 238 29.96 -13.19 8.97
CA GLN A 238 29.83 -13.01 10.42
C GLN A 238 31.16 -13.29 11.10
#